data_AF-A0A3L7WXX1-F1
#
_entry.id   AF-A0A3L7WXX1-F1
#
_cell.length_a   1.000
_cell.length_b   1.000
_cell.length_c   1.000
_cell.angle_alpha   90.00
_cell.angle_beta   90.00
_cell.angle_gamma   90.00
#
_symmetry.space_group_name_H-M   'P 1'
#
loop_
_entity.id
_entity.type
_entity.pdbx_description
1 polymer ?
#
loop_
_entity_poly.entity_id
_entity_poly.type
_entity_poly.pdbx_seq_one_letter_code
_entity_poly.pdbx_strand_id
1 'polypeptide(L)'
;MASSFTTNKRIEKPANNDDIDTWDVPVNADWDIIDEAFGGRTEFNVTGLTATPVILTYAEYRPAQFSFVGVLSANVTYEIPINIGGTWVVNNATTGLFTLQITSDGGGTSATLASGSSIVVCDGTNVRHAVPSTASPGGGVAWYLVTSSQTVVAAAGYIVDTTSGAITLTLPAAPSVGDYVAVCDDAGTFATNNLTIGRNSLNIEGVAANLTCNIDGQSFGLVYGGAAPGWRVAI
;
A
#
# COMPACT_ATOMS: atom_id res chain seq x y z
N MET A 1 4.35 48.93 -6.78
CA MET A 1 5.41 48.04 -7.35
C MET A 1 4.67 47.00 -8.19
N ALA A 2 5.30 46.16 -9.02
CA ALA A 2 4.52 45.13 -9.73
C ALA A 2 4.26 43.93 -8.79
N SER A 3 3.04 43.37 -8.81
CA SER A 3 2.74 42.11 -8.13
C SER A 3 3.70 41.01 -8.54
N SER A 4 3.98 40.11 -7.60
CA SER A 4 4.71 38.86 -7.88
C SER A 4 3.76 37.67 -7.79
N PHE A 5 4.21 36.46 -8.13
CA PHE A 5 3.37 35.27 -8.11
C PHE A 5 4.08 34.09 -7.45
N THR A 6 3.31 33.23 -6.80
CA THR A 6 3.83 31.96 -6.28
C THR A 6 4.19 31.01 -7.42
N THR A 7 5.08 30.05 -7.17
CA THR A 7 5.69 29.23 -8.23
C THR A 7 4.75 28.18 -8.82
N ASN A 8 4.00 27.46 -7.99
CA ASN A 8 3.31 26.23 -8.43
C ASN A 8 1.88 26.47 -8.90
N LYS A 9 1.14 27.34 -8.23
CA LYS A 9 -0.28 27.65 -8.47
C LYS A 9 -0.48 29.06 -9.02
N ARG A 10 0.61 29.83 -9.14
CA ARG A 10 0.60 31.19 -9.70
C ARG A 10 -0.40 32.11 -8.97
N ILE A 11 -0.44 31.98 -7.64
CA ILE A 11 -1.25 32.84 -6.77
C ILE A 11 -0.58 34.22 -6.74
N GLU A 12 -1.36 35.28 -6.93
CA GLU A 12 -0.85 36.63 -6.88
C GLU A 12 -0.40 37.00 -5.47
N LYS A 13 0.77 37.64 -5.39
CA LYS A 13 1.33 38.28 -4.21
C LYS A 13 1.33 39.79 -4.50
N PRO A 14 0.26 40.51 -4.07
CA PRO A 14 0.11 41.93 -4.36
C PRO A 14 1.34 42.71 -3.93
N ALA A 15 1.72 43.71 -4.71
CA ALA A 15 2.76 44.63 -4.31
C ALA A 15 2.29 45.51 -3.15
N ASN A 16 3.26 46.05 -2.40
CA ASN A 16 2.95 47.03 -1.36
C ASN A 16 2.11 48.16 -1.96
N ASN A 17 0.99 48.47 -1.29
CA ASN A 17 0.07 49.56 -1.63
C ASN A 17 -0.85 49.30 -2.84
N ASP A 18 -0.98 48.05 -3.30
CA ASP A 18 -1.95 47.68 -4.34
C ASP A 18 -3.40 47.71 -3.84
N ASP A 19 -3.62 47.43 -2.55
CA ASP A 19 -4.94 47.31 -1.91
C ASP A 19 -5.13 48.33 -0.76
N ILE A 20 -4.85 49.62 -1.01
CA ILE A 20 -5.12 50.68 -0.01
C ILE A 20 -6.61 50.71 0.34
N ASP A 21 -6.90 50.71 1.65
CA ASP A 21 -8.24 50.80 2.23
C ASP A 21 -9.20 49.65 1.86
N THR A 22 -8.69 48.55 1.31
CA THR A 22 -9.51 47.42 0.83
C THR A 22 -9.26 46.08 1.52
N TRP A 23 -8.41 46.00 2.54
CA TRP A 23 -8.35 45.01 3.66
C TRP A 23 -6.91 44.97 4.21
N ASP A 24 -6.73 44.57 5.47
CA ASP A 24 -5.45 44.50 6.22
C ASP A 24 -4.26 43.97 5.38
N VAL A 25 -3.05 44.49 5.64
CA VAL A 25 -1.80 44.27 4.87
C VAL A 25 -1.67 42.85 4.27
N PRO A 26 -1.47 42.68 2.95
CA PRO A 26 -1.30 41.36 2.34
C PRO A 26 -0.13 40.57 2.95
N VAL A 27 -0.39 39.40 3.54
CA VAL A 27 0.66 38.50 4.08
C VAL A 27 1.22 37.63 2.95
N ASN A 28 2.13 38.19 2.15
CA ASN A 28 2.71 37.50 0.99
C ASN A 28 3.46 36.20 1.31
N ALA A 29 3.90 36.03 2.56
CA ALA A 29 4.57 34.80 3.02
C ALA A 29 3.60 33.60 3.12
N ASP A 30 2.35 33.84 3.51
CA ASP A 30 1.34 32.77 3.63
C ASP A 30 0.98 32.22 2.25
N TRP A 31 1.03 33.06 1.21
CA TRP A 31 0.81 32.61 -0.17
C TRP A 31 1.87 31.62 -0.64
N ASP A 32 3.14 31.86 -0.31
CA ASP A 32 4.22 30.92 -0.64
C ASP A 32 4.06 29.59 0.11
N ILE A 33 3.62 29.63 1.38
CA ILE A 33 3.36 28.43 2.20
C ILE A 33 2.17 27.61 1.64
N ILE A 34 1.08 28.28 1.27
CA ILE A 34 -0.10 27.63 0.67
C ILE A 34 0.26 27.01 -0.69
N ASP A 35 1.02 27.74 -1.50
CA ASP A 35 1.47 27.26 -2.80
C ASP A 35 2.34 26.00 -2.69
N GLU A 36 3.28 26.00 -1.74
CA GLU A 36 4.11 24.84 -1.42
C GLU A 36 3.28 23.67 -0.90
N ALA A 37 2.26 23.93 -0.06
CA ALA A 37 1.39 22.87 0.45
C ALA A 37 0.64 22.13 -0.67
N PHE A 38 0.18 22.83 -1.72
CA PHE A 38 -0.58 22.23 -2.81
C PHE A 38 0.24 21.81 -4.04
N GLY A 39 1.45 22.32 -4.20
CA GLY A 39 2.26 22.14 -5.40
C GLY A 39 3.69 21.66 -5.18
N GLY A 40 4.18 21.75 -3.94
CA GLY A 40 5.52 21.31 -3.60
C GLY A 40 5.66 19.79 -3.53
N ARG A 41 6.92 19.36 -3.43
CA ARG A 41 7.32 17.95 -3.28
C ARG A 41 8.50 17.84 -2.33
N THR A 42 8.40 16.93 -1.37
CA THR A 42 9.51 16.52 -0.50
C THR A 42 10.15 15.26 -1.05
N GLU A 43 11.48 15.26 -1.17
CA GLU A 43 12.25 14.08 -1.56
C GLU A 43 13.03 13.53 -0.37
N PHE A 44 12.93 12.22 -0.15
CA PHE A 44 13.58 11.49 0.92
C PHE A 44 14.55 10.47 0.33
N ASN A 45 15.84 10.60 0.64
CA ASN A 45 16.84 9.61 0.25
C ASN A 45 16.95 8.53 1.33
N VAL A 46 16.63 7.29 0.98
CA VAL A 46 16.65 6.16 1.93
C VAL A 46 18.00 5.46 2.04
N THR A 47 18.96 5.83 1.20
CA THR A 47 20.24 5.13 1.09
C THR A 47 21.06 5.29 2.37
N GLY A 48 21.40 4.17 3.01
CA GLY A 48 22.24 4.17 4.21
C GLY A 48 21.53 4.70 5.46
N LEU A 49 20.19 4.82 5.46
CA LEU A 49 19.43 5.12 6.67
C LEU A 49 19.58 3.98 7.68
N THR A 50 20.08 4.33 8.86
CA THR A 50 20.27 3.39 9.98
C THR A 50 19.38 3.73 11.18
N ALA A 51 18.90 4.98 11.28
CA ALA A 51 17.96 5.42 12.31
C ALA A 51 16.53 5.39 11.76
N THR A 52 15.68 4.57 12.36
CA THR A 52 14.25 4.43 12.02
C THR A 52 13.46 4.22 13.32
N PRO A 53 12.27 4.82 13.51
CA PRO A 53 11.56 5.69 12.57
C PRO A 53 12.20 7.08 12.39
N VAL A 54 12.02 7.67 11.21
CA VAL A 54 12.42 9.04 10.88
C VAL A 54 11.22 9.97 11.04
N ILE A 55 11.23 10.84 12.04
CA ILE A 55 10.15 11.79 12.30
C ILE A 55 10.25 12.96 11.31
N LEU A 56 9.17 13.21 10.58
CA LEU A 56 9.08 14.30 9.61
C LEU A 56 8.98 15.66 10.28
N THR A 57 9.71 16.63 9.75
CA THR A 57 9.64 18.04 10.13
C THR A 57 8.48 18.75 9.44
N TYR A 58 8.11 19.93 9.96
CA TYR A 58 7.06 20.78 9.36
C TYR A 58 7.30 21.11 7.88
N ALA A 59 8.55 21.30 7.47
CA ALA A 59 8.88 21.55 6.07
C ALA A 59 8.71 20.30 5.20
N GLU A 60 8.93 19.10 5.75
CA GLU A 60 8.88 17.85 4.99
C GLU A 60 7.46 17.34 4.79
N TYR A 61 6.56 17.52 5.76
CA TYR A 61 5.16 17.09 5.62
C TYR A 61 4.23 18.16 5.03
N ARG A 62 4.66 19.42 4.91
CA ARG A 62 3.86 20.50 4.32
C ARG A 62 3.47 20.22 2.86
N PRO A 63 4.38 19.80 1.97
CA PRO A 63 4.04 19.59 0.58
C PRO A 63 3.15 18.35 0.38
N ALA A 64 2.18 18.42 -0.53
CA ALA A 64 1.25 17.33 -0.81
C ALA A 64 1.88 16.09 -1.48
N GLN A 65 3.19 16.12 -1.80
CA GLN A 65 3.87 15.02 -2.47
C GLN A 65 5.12 14.55 -1.72
N PHE A 66 5.20 13.24 -1.48
CA PHE A 66 6.38 12.58 -0.95
C PHE A 66 7.01 11.71 -2.03
N SER A 67 8.32 11.76 -2.15
CA SER A 67 9.07 10.88 -3.05
C SER A 67 10.24 10.24 -2.33
N PHE A 68 10.22 8.91 -2.23
CA PHE A 68 11.29 8.14 -1.65
C PHE A 68 12.19 7.59 -2.76
N VAL A 69 13.50 7.82 -2.66
CA VAL A 69 14.50 7.44 -3.66
C VAL A 69 15.69 6.76 -2.99
N GLY A 70 16.44 5.95 -3.74
CA GLY A 70 17.64 5.27 -3.27
C GLY A 70 17.45 3.78 -2.98
N VAL A 71 18.48 3.16 -2.39
CA VAL A 71 18.49 1.71 -2.11
C VAL A 71 18.23 1.49 -0.63
N LEU A 72 17.17 0.73 -0.31
CA LEU A 72 16.91 0.27 1.06
C LEU A 72 17.93 -0.80 1.44
N SER A 73 18.61 -0.60 2.57
CA SER A 73 19.51 -1.57 3.19
C SER A 73 18.92 -2.24 4.44
N ALA A 74 17.75 -1.77 4.87
CA ALA A 74 16.98 -2.27 6.00
C ALA A 74 15.52 -1.81 5.85
N ASN A 75 14.62 -2.33 6.69
CA ASN A 75 13.26 -1.81 6.78
C ASN A 75 13.29 -0.38 7.32
N VAL A 76 12.65 0.56 6.64
CA VAL A 76 12.64 1.99 6.99
C VAL A 76 11.21 2.44 7.24
N THR A 77 11.02 3.20 8.32
CA THR A 77 9.74 3.84 8.65
C THR A 77 9.93 5.34 8.73
N TYR A 78 9.06 6.07 8.04
CA TYR A 78 8.90 7.52 8.22
C TYR A 78 7.66 7.79 9.07
N GLU A 79 7.71 8.83 9.87
CA GLU A 79 6.70 9.09 10.89
C GLU A 79 6.19 10.51 10.83
N ILE A 80 4.87 10.65 10.65
CA ILE A 80 4.17 11.92 10.74
C ILE A 80 3.98 12.25 12.23
N PRO A 81 4.30 13.48 12.69
CA PRO A 81 4.13 13.84 14.09
C PRO A 81 2.69 13.65 14.58
N ILE A 82 2.53 13.43 15.89
CA ILE A 82 1.23 13.25 16.52
C ILE A 82 0.30 14.45 16.27
N ASN A 83 -1.00 14.19 16.11
CA ASN A 83 -2.04 15.19 15.83
C ASN A 83 -1.90 15.91 14.47
N ILE A 84 -1.00 15.46 13.59
CA ILE A 84 -0.89 15.98 12.23
C ILE A 84 -1.68 15.10 11.27
N GLY A 85 -2.79 15.65 10.77
CA GLY A 85 -3.59 15.06 9.69
C GLY A 85 -3.20 15.59 8.32
N GLY A 86 -3.46 14.81 7.28
CA GLY A 86 -3.20 15.22 5.91
C GLY A 86 -3.37 14.09 4.90
N THR A 87 -3.25 14.48 3.63
CA THR A 87 -3.28 13.57 2.48
C THR A 87 -2.06 13.83 1.63
N TRP A 88 -1.30 12.78 1.33
CA TRP A 88 -0.08 12.87 0.52
C TRP A 88 -0.12 11.90 -0.63
N VAL A 89 0.27 12.37 -1.82
CA VAL A 89 0.60 11.52 -2.94
C VAL A 89 2.02 11.03 -2.72
N VAL A 90 2.19 9.72 -2.63
CA VAL A 90 3.46 9.10 -2.30
C VAL A 90 3.99 8.33 -3.50
N ASN A 91 5.23 8.62 -3.88
CA ASN A 91 5.97 7.86 -4.88
C ASN A 91 7.13 7.11 -4.22
N ASN A 92 7.04 5.79 -4.17
CA ASN A 92 8.14 4.94 -3.74
C ASN A 92 8.95 4.48 -4.97
N ALA A 93 10.07 5.15 -5.23
CA ALA A 93 11.04 4.79 -6.27
C ALA A 93 12.30 4.15 -5.67
N THR A 94 12.18 3.54 -4.49
CA THR A 94 13.29 2.83 -3.84
C THR A 94 13.51 1.45 -4.44
N THR A 95 14.71 0.92 -4.25
CA THR A 95 15.08 -0.46 -4.63
C THR A 95 15.60 -1.22 -3.41
N GLY A 96 15.74 -2.55 -3.51
CA GLY A 96 16.13 -3.41 -2.39
C GLY A 96 14.95 -4.23 -1.86
N LEU A 97 15.26 -5.31 -1.13
CA LEU A 97 14.28 -6.30 -0.65
C LEU A 97 13.79 -6.00 0.78
N PHE A 98 13.54 -4.73 1.08
CA PHE A 98 13.11 -4.28 2.41
C PHE A 98 11.84 -3.44 2.31
N THR A 99 11.15 -3.31 3.45
CA THR A 99 9.88 -2.58 3.52
C THR A 99 10.10 -1.11 3.80
N LEU A 100 9.34 -0.27 3.11
CA LEU A 100 9.18 1.15 3.44
C LEU A 100 7.76 1.37 4.00
N GLN A 101 7.66 2.04 5.15
CA GLN A 101 6.38 2.36 5.80
C GLN A 101 6.27 3.84 6.16
N ILE A 102 5.03 4.34 6.20
CA ILE A 102 4.68 5.58 6.88
C ILE A 102 3.77 5.25 8.06
N THR A 103 4.07 5.84 9.22
CA THR A 103 3.26 5.77 10.44
C THR A 103 3.00 7.18 11.00
N SER A 104 2.24 7.25 12.08
CA SER A 104 2.14 8.45 12.91
C SER A 104 2.65 8.17 14.32
N ASP A 105 3.28 9.19 14.92
CA ASP A 105 3.73 9.19 16.32
C ASP A 105 2.54 9.18 17.32
N GLY A 106 1.31 9.23 16.80
CA GLY A 106 0.10 8.94 17.59
C GLY A 106 -0.09 7.46 17.96
N GLY A 107 0.72 6.54 17.41
CA GLY A 107 0.70 5.11 17.76
C GLY A 107 -0.49 4.33 17.19
N GLY A 108 -1.14 4.83 16.13
CA GLY A 108 -2.23 4.16 15.43
C GLY A 108 -1.76 3.21 14.33
N THR A 109 -2.52 3.12 13.24
CA THR A 109 -2.18 2.28 12.08
C THR A 109 -1.04 2.86 11.23
N SER A 110 -0.37 1.99 10.47
CA SER A 110 0.67 2.34 9.50
C SER A 110 0.30 1.93 8.07
N ALA A 111 0.85 2.61 7.06
CA ALA A 111 0.74 2.23 5.66
C ALA A 111 2.08 1.76 5.09
N THR A 112 2.12 0.53 4.56
CA THR A 112 3.27 0.03 3.80
C THR A 112 3.24 0.58 2.38
N LEU A 113 4.37 1.12 1.94
CA LEU A 113 4.53 1.74 0.64
C LEU A 113 5.13 0.74 -0.35
N ALA A 114 4.29 0.13 -1.18
CA ALA A 114 4.78 -0.66 -2.32
C ALA A 114 5.50 0.25 -3.33
N SER A 115 6.37 -0.32 -4.16
CA SER A 115 7.01 0.42 -5.25
C SER A 115 5.97 1.04 -6.18
N GLY A 116 6.21 2.28 -6.61
CA GLY A 116 5.30 3.05 -7.44
C GLY A 116 4.51 4.08 -6.65
N SER A 117 3.38 4.54 -7.22
CA SER A 117 2.60 5.64 -6.67
C SER A 117 1.39 5.16 -5.86
N SER A 118 1.15 5.79 -4.72
CA SER A 118 0.00 5.57 -3.85
C SER A 118 -0.47 6.89 -3.25
N ILE A 119 -1.64 6.89 -2.59
CA ILE A 119 -2.11 8.04 -1.81
C ILE A 119 -2.29 7.57 -0.38
N VAL A 120 -1.69 8.30 0.56
CA VAL A 120 -1.74 8.00 1.99
C VAL A 120 -2.48 9.12 2.71
N VAL A 121 -3.29 8.74 3.69
CA VAL A 121 -4.04 9.65 4.57
C VAL A 121 -3.63 9.40 6.01
N CYS A 122 -3.40 10.47 6.75
CA CYS A 122 -3.26 10.47 8.20
C CYS A 122 -4.38 11.28 8.83
N ASP A 123 -4.98 10.79 9.91
CA ASP A 123 -5.97 11.53 10.72
C ASP A 123 -5.39 12.12 12.02
N GLY A 124 -4.06 12.18 12.14
CA GLY A 124 -3.33 12.60 13.34
C GLY A 124 -2.97 11.45 14.27
N THR A 125 -3.43 10.24 13.99
CA THR A 125 -3.07 9.03 14.76
C THR A 125 -2.92 7.80 13.85
N ASN A 126 -3.82 7.62 12.89
CA ASN A 126 -3.86 6.46 12.01
C ASN A 126 -3.43 6.85 10.59
N VAL A 127 -2.49 6.09 10.04
CA VAL A 127 -2.06 6.19 8.66
C VAL A 127 -2.61 5.02 7.85
N ARG A 128 -3.21 5.32 6.69
CA ARG A 128 -3.81 4.34 5.78
C ARG A 128 -3.68 4.76 4.33
N HIS A 129 -3.79 3.82 3.40
CA HIS A 129 -4.00 4.16 1.99
C HIS A 129 -5.37 4.80 1.79
N ALA A 130 -5.45 5.88 1.00
CA ALA A 130 -6.69 6.60 0.72
C ALA A 130 -7.70 5.73 -0.04
N VAL A 131 -7.17 4.83 -0.87
CA VAL A 131 -7.92 3.76 -1.51
C VAL A 131 -7.48 2.47 -0.83
N PRO A 132 -8.37 1.71 -0.18
CA PRO A 132 -8.00 0.43 0.42
C PRO A 132 -7.37 -0.44 -0.67
N SER A 133 -6.13 -0.85 -0.45
CA SER A 133 -5.33 -1.61 -1.41
C SER A 133 -5.95 -2.99 -1.64
N THR A 134 -6.88 -3.09 -2.58
CA THR A 134 -7.24 -4.37 -3.23
C THR A 134 -6.57 -4.51 -4.60
N ALA A 135 -5.67 -3.59 -4.97
CA ALA A 135 -5.00 -3.59 -6.26
C ALA A 135 -3.48 -3.46 -6.09
N SER A 136 -2.77 -4.46 -6.60
CA SER A 136 -1.38 -4.31 -7.04
C SER A 136 -1.28 -3.07 -7.95
N PRO A 137 -0.17 -2.29 -7.90
CA PRO A 137 0.04 -1.18 -8.83
C PRO A 137 -0.03 -1.70 -10.28
N GLY A 138 -1.18 -1.51 -10.93
CA GLY A 138 -1.49 -2.07 -12.25
C GLY A 138 -2.82 -2.82 -12.38
N GLY A 139 -3.70 -2.82 -11.36
CA GLY A 139 -5.01 -3.49 -11.46
C GLY A 139 -4.91 -5.02 -11.59
N GLY A 140 -3.73 -5.58 -11.32
CA GLY A 140 -3.47 -7.01 -11.32
C GLY A 140 -3.57 -7.63 -9.93
N VAL A 141 -3.65 -8.95 -9.92
CA VAL A 141 -3.52 -9.78 -8.72
C VAL A 141 -2.11 -9.63 -8.14
N ALA A 142 -1.97 -9.41 -6.83
CA ALA A 142 -0.66 -9.47 -6.17
C ALA A 142 -0.23 -10.93 -6.02
N TRP A 143 0.95 -11.30 -6.55
CA TRP A 143 1.43 -12.69 -6.55
C TRP A 143 2.53 -12.93 -5.52
N TYR A 144 2.39 -14.00 -4.72
CA TYR A 144 3.36 -14.43 -3.71
C TYR A 144 3.92 -15.81 -4.04
N LEU A 145 5.24 -16.00 -3.93
CA LEU A 145 5.85 -17.34 -4.00
C LEU A 145 5.69 -18.04 -2.65
N VAL A 146 5.25 -19.29 -2.68
CA VAL A 146 5.00 -20.12 -1.50
C VAL A 146 5.73 -21.45 -1.60
N THR A 147 6.58 -21.72 -0.62
CA THR A 147 7.35 -22.97 -0.49
C THR A 147 7.02 -23.75 0.79
N SER A 148 6.04 -23.29 1.57
CA SER A 148 5.59 -23.95 2.80
C SER A 148 4.12 -23.65 3.12
N SER A 149 3.51 -24.49 3.96
CA SER A 149 2.09 -24.35 4.35
C SER A 149 1.84 -23.05 5.12
N GLN A 150 0.80 -22.31 4.76
CA GLN A 150 0.46 -21.02 5.39
C GLN A 150 -1.02 -20.67 5.25
N THR A 151 -1.47 -19.65 5.98
CA THR A 151 -2.77 -19.02 5.76
C THR A 151 -2.65 -17.92 4.72
N VAL A 152 -3.49 -17.97 3.70
CA VAL A 152 -3.49 -17.00 2.60
C VAL A 152 -4.44 -15.84 2.88
N VAL A 153 -4.13 -14.67 2.33
CA VAL A 153 -5.00 -13.49 2.30
C VAL A 153 -5.85 -13.46 1.03
N ALA A 154 -7.03 -12.85 1.13
CA ALA A 154 -7.91 -12.59 -0.01
C ALA A 154 -7.30 -11.56 -0.98
N ALA A 155 -7.84 -11.51 -2.19
CA ALA A 155 -7.43 -10.62 -3.28
C ALA A 155 -5.96 -10.75 -3.72
N ALA A 156 -5.44 -11.98 -3.68
CA ALA A 156 -4.05 -12.30 -4.00
C ALA A 156 -3.93 -13.63 -4.76
N GLY A 157 -2.78 -13.81 -5.40
CA GLY A 157 -2.39 -15.00 -6.12
C GLY A 157 -1.15 -15.64 -5.47
N TYR A 158 -1.05 -16.96 -5.57
CA TYR A 158 0.01 -17.73 -4.95
C TYR A 158 0.65 -18.65 -5.99
N ILE A 159 1.94 -18.45 -6.23
CA ILE A 159 2.81 -19.34 -7.00
C ILE A 159 3.33 -20.37 -6.01
N VAL A 160 2.91 -21.63 -6.16
CA VAL A 160 3.15 -22.68 -5.16
C VAL A 160 4.18 -23.65 -5.68
N ASP A 161 5.30 -23.77 -4.96
CA ASP A 161 6.35 -24.74 -5.23
C ASP A 161 6.26 -25.90 -4.23
N THR A 162 5.77 -27.05 -4.68
CA THR A 162 5.68 -28.28 -3.87
C THR A 162 6.86 -29.23 -4.06
N THR A 163 7.97 -28.80 -4.68
CA THR A 163 9.16 -29.66 -4.89
C THR A 163 9.73 -30.24 -3.59
N SER A 164 9.65 -29.48 -2.50
CA SER A 164 10.19 -29.86 -1.18
C SER A 164 9.21 -30.67 -0.32
N GLY A 165 7.98 -30.90 -0.79
CA GLY A 165 6.94 -31.65 -0.09
C GLY A 165 5.54 -31.10 -0.30
N ALA A 166 4.53 -31.82 0.18
CA ALA A 166 3.13 -31.39 0.10
C ALA A 166 2.92 -30.09 0.91
N ILE A 167 2.14 -29.16 0.35
CA ILE A 167 1.83 -27.86 0.96
C ILE A 167 0.34 -27.75 1.24
N THR A 168 -0.02 -27.09 2.34
CA THR A 168 -1.39 -26.68 2.63
C THR A 168 -1.53 -25.16 2.63
N LEU A 169 -2.33 -24.63 1.70
CA LEU A 169 -2.75 -23.22 1.72
C LEU A 169 -4.10 -23.11 2.41
N THR A 170 -4.13 -22.52 3.60
CA THR A 170 -5.36 -22.33 4.38
C THR A 170 -6.04 -21.03 3.95
N LEU A 171 -7.27 -21.09 3.44
CA LEU A 171 -8.04 -19.95 2.97
C LEU A 171 -8.34 -18.93 4.09
N PRO A 172 -8.71 -17.68 3.77
CA PRO A 172 -9.11 -16.70 4.77
C PRO A 172 -10.27 -17.19 5.66
N ALA A 173 -10.21 -16.91 6.96
CA ALA A 173 -11.28 -17.27 7.91
C ALA A 173 -12.53 -16.39 7.80
N ALA A 174 -12.36 -15.15 7.34
CA ALA A 174 -13.42 -14.14 7.24
C ALA A 174 -13.43 -13.43 5.87
N PRO A 175 -13.64 -14.18 4.76
CA PRO A 175 -13.79 -13.57 3.44
C PRO A 175 -15.15 -12.89 3.27
N SER A 176 -15.17 -11.86 2.44
CA SER A 176 -16.39 -11.22 1.94
C SER A 176 -16.82 -11.83 0.62
N VAL A 177 -18.13 -11.81 0.31
CA VAL A 177 -18.63 -12.30 -0.98
C VAL A 177 -17.96 -11.54 -2.11
N GLY A 178 -17.40 -12.28 -3.08
CA GLY A 178 -16.62 -11.73 -4.20
C GLY A 178 -15.11 -11.69 -3.98
N ASP A 179 -14.62 -11.97 -2.77
CA ASP A 179 -13.19 -12.16 -2.53
C ASP A 179 -12.64 -13.30 -3.38
N TYR A 180 -11.40 -13.16 -3.86
CA TYR A 180 -10.76 -14.16 -4.71
C TYR A 180 -9.38 -14.57 -4.17
N VAL A 181 -8.97 -15.79 -4.51
CA VAL A 181 -7.62 -16.34 -4.29
C VAL A 181 -7.20 -17.05 -5.57
N ALA A 182 -6.05 -16.72 -6.16
CA ALA A 182 -5.52 -17.43 -7.32
C ALA A 182 -4.37 -18.36 -6.91
N VAL A 183 -4.25 -19.49 -7.60
CA VAL A 183 -3.23 -20.52 -7.35
C VAL A 183 -2.58 -20.89 -8.68
N CYS A 184 -1.26 -20.97 -8.68
CA CYS A 184 -0.44 -21.42 -9.80
C CYS A 184 0.56 -22.48 -9.31
N ASP A 185 0.69 -23.59 -10.03
CA ASP A 185 1.75 -24.58 -9.78
C ASP A 185 3.07 -24.08 -10.40
N ASP A 186 4.07 -23.79 -9.58
CA ASP A 186 5.36 -23.21 -10.01
C ASP A 186 6.21 -24.22 -10.77
N ALA A 187 6.31 -25.43 -10.22
CA ALA A 187 7.25 -26.45 -10.66
C ALA A 187 6.59 -27.59 -11.46
N GLY A 188 5.25 -27.61 -11.56
CA GLY A 188 4.53 -28.70 -12.21
C GLY A 188 4.61 -29.98 -11.38
N THR A 189 4.49 -29.88 -10.05
CA THR A 189 4.79 -31.00 -9.13
C THR A 189 3.63 -31.43 -8.25
N PHE A 190 2.43 -30.90 -8.47
CA PHE A 190 1.25 -31.25 -7.66
C PHE A 190 0.90 -32.74 -7.69
N ALA A 191 1.18 -33.50 -8.76
CA ALA A 191 0.92 -34.93 -8.77
C ALA A 191 1.91 -35.74 -7.93
N THR A 192 3.11 -35.20 -7.70
CA THR A 192 4.15 -35.82 -6.86
C THR A 192 3.99 -35.42 -5.39
N ASN A 193 3.83 -34.12 -5.16
CA ASN A 193 3.65 -33.51 -3.85
C ASN A 193 2.41 -32.61 -3.92
N ASN A 194 1.28 -33.14 -3.46
CA ASN A 194 -0.01 -32.47 -3.62
C ASN A 194 -0.07 -31.12 -2.90
N LEU A 195 -0.75 -30.16 -3.52
CA LEU A 195 -1.25 -28.98 -2.82
C LEU A 195 -2.62 -29.31 -2.20
N THR A 196 -2.81 -28.94 -0.93
CA THR A 196 -4.10 -28.98 -0.25
C THR A 196 -4.60 -27.55 0.00
N ILE A 197 -5.81 -27.24 -0.47
CA ILE A 197 -6.51 -26.00 -0.09
C ILE A 197 -7.29 -26.28 1.20
N GLY A 198 -6.79 -25.72 2.29
CA GLY A 198 -7.39 -25.78 3.61
C GLY A 198 -8.59 -24.85 3.72
N ARG A 199 -9.76 -25.39 4.04
CA ARG A 199 -11.04 -24.66 3.99
C ARG A 199 -11.22 -23.56 5.05
N ASN A 200 -10.39 -23.56 6.08
CA ASN A 200 -10.47 -22.67 7.25
C ASN A 200 -11.88 -22.51 7.83
N SER A 201 -12.51 -23.65 8.14
CA SER A 201 -13.87 -23.73 8.69
C SER A 201 -15.02 -23.32 7.74
N LEU A 202 -14.74 -22.79 6.54
CA LEU A 202 -15.73 -22.51 5.51
C LEU A 202 -15.90 -23.70 4.55
N ASN A 203 -16.92 -23.68 3.69
CA ASN A 203 -17.12 -24.71 2.66
C ASN A 203 -16.22 -24.44 1.44
N ILE A 204 -15.90 -25.49 0.69
CA ILE A 204 -15.34 -25.42 -0.67
C ILE A 204 -16.28 -26.23 -1.57
N GLU A 205 -16.73 -25.67 -2.69
CA GLU A 205 -17.72 -26.29 -3.59
C GLU A 205 -19.02 -26.73 -2.90
N GLY A 206 -19.40 -26.05 -1.82
CA GLY A 206 -20.60 -26.38 -1.03
C GLY A 206 -20.38 -27.57 -0.10
N VAL A 207 -19.15 -28.05 0.05
CA VAL A 207 -18.78 -29.21 0.84
C VAL A 207 -17.84 -28.79 1.98
N ALA A 208 -18.04 -29.35 3.17
CA ALA A 208 -17.19 -29.15 4.34
C ALA A 208 -15.92 -30.02 4.29
N ALA A 209 -15.16 -29.95 3.19
CA ALA A 209 -13.93 -30.71 2.97
C ALA A 209 -12.85 -29.80 2.38
N ASN A 210 -11.58 -30.19 2.57
CA ASN A 210 -10.45 -29.55 1.88
C ASN A 210 -10.44 -29.98 0.41
N LEU A 211 -9.91 -29.12 -0.45
CA LEU A 211 -9.69 -29.44 -1.87
C LEU A 211 -8.25 -29.90 -2.07
N THR A 212 -8.06 -31.06 -2.71
CA THR A 212 -6.73 -31.59 -3.05
C THR A 212 -6.45 -31.34 -4.53
N CYS A 213 -5.31 -30.73 -4.82
CA CYS A 213 -4.79 -30.49 -6.15
C CYS A 213 -3.62 -31.46 -6.40
N ASN A 214 -3.81 -32.38 -7.33
CA ASN A 214 -2.89 -33.49 -7.59
C ASN A 214 -2.62 -33.70 -9.09
N ILE A 215 -2.80 -32.64 -9.89
CA ILE A 215 -2.53 -32.63 -11.33
C ILE A 215 -1.39 -31.65 -11.57
N ASP A 216 -0.31 -32.10 -12.22
CA ASP A 216 0.84 -31.26 -12.53
C ASP A 216 0.45 -30.07 -13.41
N GLY A 217 0.96 -28.88 -13.07
CA GLY A 217 0.70 -27.64 -13.79
C GLY A 217 -0.70 -27.07 -13.56
N GLN A 218 -1.48 -27.63 -12.62
CA GLN A 218 -2.83 -27.16 -12.33
C GLN A 218 -2.81 -25.75 -11.72
N SER A 219 -3.47 -24.81 -12.39
CA SER A 219 -3.66 -23.43 -11.94
C SER A 219 -5.13 -23.06 -12.02
N PHE A 220 -5.62 -22.32 -11.04
CA PHE A 220 -7.04 -21.95 -10.94
C PHE A 220 -7.26 -20.79 -9.95
N GLY A 221 -8.38 -20.11 -10.08
CA GLY A 221 -8.92 -19.17 -9.11
C GLY A 221 -9.97 -19.79 -8.20
N LEU A 222 -10.14 -19.19 -7.04
CA LEU A 222 -11.21 -19.45 -6.08
C LEU A 222 -11.92 -18.12 -5.81
N VAL A 223 -13.25 -18.12 -5.80
CA VAL A 223 -14.08 -16.96 -5.44
C VAL A 223 -15.03 -17.33 -4.31
N TYR A 224 -15.13 -16.48 -3.30
CA TYR A 224 -16.03 -16.72 -2.17
C TYR A 224 -17.47 -16.31 -2.50
N GLY A 225 -18.40 -17.27 -2.44
CA GLY A 225 -19.82 -17.09 -2.76
C GLY A 225 -20.73 -16.88 -1.55
N GLY A 226 -20.19 -16.79 -0.32
CA GLY A 226 -20.95 -16.74 0.93
C GLY A 226 -20.93 -18.06 1.70
N ALA A 227 -21.53 -18.13 2.90
CA ALA A 227 -21.33 -19.24 3.83
C ALA A 227 -21.79 -20.61 3.32
N ALA A 228 -22.98 -20.69 2.69
CA ALA A 228 -23.53 -21.95 2.19
C ALA A 228 -22.74 -22.52 1.00
N PRO A 229 -22.50 -21.77 -0.10
CA PRO A 229 -21.65 -22.24 -1.18
C PRO A 229 -20.18 -22.34 -0.74
N GLY A 230 -19.69 -21.42 0.08
CA GLY A 230 -18.28 -21.31 0.44
C GLY A 230 -17.45 -20.79 -0.73
N TRP A 231 -16.21 -21.26 -0.82
CA TRP A 231 -15.31 -20.99 -1.94
C TRP A 231 -15.68 -21.83 -3.16
N ARG A 232 -15.61 -21.23 -4.35
CA ARG A 232 -15.88 -21.85 -5.65
C ARG A 232 -14.65 -21.75 -6.53
N VAL A 233 -14.23 -22.84 -7.15
CA VAL A 233 -13.24 -22.84 -8.23
C VAL A 233 -13.82 -22.06 -9.40
N ALA A 234 -13.10 -21.03 -9.83
CA ALA A 234 -13.51 -20.11 -10.86
C ALA A 234 -12.26 -19.65 -11.64
N ILE A 235 -12.29 -19.88 -12.95
CA ILE A 235 -11.23 -19.60 -13.95
C ILE A 235 -9.94 -20.37 -13.72
#